data_AF-B9GB06-F1
#
_entry.id   AF-B9GB06-F1
#
_cell.length_a   1.000
_cell.length_b   1.000
_cell.length_c   1.000
_cell.angle_alpha   90.00
_cell.angle_beta   90.00
_cell.angle_gamma   90.00
#
_symmetry.space_group_name_H-M   'P 1'
#
loop_
_entity.id
_entity.type
_entity.pdbx_description
1 polymer ?
#
loop_
_entity_poly.entity_id
_entity_poly.type
_entity_poly.pdbx_seq_one_letter_code
_entity_poly.pdbx_strand_id
1 'polypeptide(L)' 'MGHDGTTGTYYGAIEAIWELDYGPLKVPLFRCQWVRLTGGGVMIDDSGMTTVDLNKVGYSDEPFVLANDVTQVF' A
#
# COMPACT_ATOMS: atom_id res chain seq x y z
N MET A 1 -9.38 -3.28 -9.10
CA MET A 1 -8.67 -3.09 -10.37
C MET A 1 -9.18 -4.05 -11.42
N GLY A 2 -9.51 -3.53 -12.61
CA GLY A 2 -9.25 -4.28 -13.83
C GLY A 2 -7.73 -4.48 -13.91
N HIS A 3 -7.28 -5.72 -13.95
CA HIS A 3 -5.86 -6.07 -14.07
C HIS A 3 -5.33 -5.58 -15.43
N ASP A 4 -4.62 -4.45 -15.43
CA ASP A 4 -3.89 -3.95 -16.61
C ASP A 4 -2.39 -4.27 -16.55
N GLY A 5 -2.02 -5.39 -15.90
CA GLY A 5 -0.74 -6.08 -16.11
C GLY A 5 0.55 -5.35 -15.72
N THR A 6 0.53 -4.07 -15.35
CA THR A 6 1.70 -3.33 -14.87
C THR A 6 1.83 -3.45 -13.36
N THR A 7 2.82 -4.23 -12.90
CA THR A 7 3.23 -4.28 -11.49
C THR A 7 3.91 -2.97 -11.11
N GLY A 8 3.23 -2.12 -10.35
CA GLY A 8 3.80 -0.91 -9.73
C GLY A 8 4.03 -1.11 -8.23
N THR A 9 5.08 -0.52 -7.68
CA THR A 9 5.28 -0.48 -6.22
C THR A 9 4.43 0.64 -5.63
N TYR A 10 3.62 0.31 -4.63
CA TYR A 10 2.81 1.25 -3.87
C TYR A 10 3.37 1.43 -2.47
N TYR A 11 3.17 2.62 -1.92
CA TYR A 11 3.60 2.97 -0.57
C TYR A 11 2.41 3.52 0.20
N GLY A 12 2.32 3.19 1.48
CA GLY A 12 1.24 3.63 2.33
C GLY A 12 1.52 3.31 3.79
N ALA A 13 0.68 3.85 4.66
CA ALA A 13 0.70 3.55 6.08
C ALA A 13 -0.50 2.67 6.42
N ILE A 14 -0.30 1.65 7.26
CA ILE A 14 -1.40 0.83 7.77
C ILE A 14 -2.23 1.70 8.72
N GLU A 15 -3.52 1.84 8.44
CA GLU A 15 -4.48 2.51 9.31
C GLU A 15 -5.23 1.52 10.20
N ALA A 16 -5.48 0.32 9.69
CA ALA A 16 -6.12 -0.75 10.45
C ALA A 16 -5.66 -2.13 9.96
N ILE A 17 -5.63 -3.08 10.90
CA ILE A 17 -5.42 -4.49 10.61
C ILE A 17 -6.73 -5.20 10.87
N TRP A 18 -7.27 -5.84 9.84
CA TRP A 18 -8.51 -6.61 9.88
C TRP A 18 -8.19 -8.10 9.71
N GLU A 19 -9.10 -8.95 10.18
CA GLU A 19 -9.06 -10.39 9.96
C GLU A 19 -10.29 -10.80 9.15
N LEU A 20 -10.07 -11.44 8.00
CA LEU A 20 -11.13 -12.12 7.27
C LEU A 20 -11.29 -13.52 7.86
N ASP A 21 -12.42 -13.75 8.52
CA ASP A 21 -12.76 -15.02 9.16
C ASP A 21 -13.59 -15.91 8.21
N TYR A 22 -12.97 -16.95 7.68
CA TYR A 22 -13.62 -17.99 6.87
C TYR A 22 -13.90 -19.26 7.69
N GLY A 23 -13.92 -19.18 9.02
CA GLY A 23 -14.04 -20.29 9.95
C GLY A 23 -12.66 -20.87 10.33
N PRO A 24 -12.26 -22.03 9.79
CA PRO A 24 -10.94 -22.60 10.08
C PRO A 24 -9.77 -21.83 9.46
N LEU A 25 -10.05 -20.95 8.48
CA LEU A 25 -9.06 -20.10 7.83
C LEU A 25 -9.29 -18.64 8.22
N LYS A 26 -8.26 -18.01 8.77
CA LYS A 26 -8.23 -16.60 9.10
C LYS A 26 -7.14 -15.92 8.30
N VAL A 27 -7.47 -14.86 7.57
CA VAL A 27 -6.54 -14.16 6.68
C VAL A 27 -6.40 -12.71 7.12
N PRO A 28 -5.18 -12.23 7.44
CA PRO A 28 -4.95 -10.83 7.76
C PRO A 28 -5.10 -9.95 6.52
N LEU A 29 -5.87 -8.88 6.66
CA LEU A 29 -6.13 -7.87 5.64
C LEU A 29 -5.76 -6.50 6.21
N PHE A 30 -4.87 -5.78 5.54
CA PHE A 30 -4.50 -4.44 5.96
C PHE A 30 -5.33 -3.41 5.21
N ARG A 31 -5.85 -2.44 5.96
CA ARG A 31 -6.39 -1.20 5.42
C ARG A 31 -5.29 -0.16 5.48
N CYS A 32 -4.87 0.32 4.32
CA CYS A 32 -3.78 1.27 4.17
C CYS A 32 -4.28 2.62 3.65
N GLN A 33 -3.69 3.69 4.15
CA GLN A 33 -3.71 4.99 3.49
C GLN A 33 -2.61 4.99 2.43
N TRP A 34 -2.99 4.89 1.17
CA TRP A 34 -2.04 4.89 0.07
C TRP A 34 -1.59 6.29 -0.30
N VAL A 35 -0.35 6.38 -0.76
CA VAL A 35 0.25 7.61 -1.26
C VAL A 35 0.12 7.66 -2.78
N ARG A 36 -0.28 8.81 -3.31
CA ARG A 36 -0.30 9.09 -4.74
C ARG A 36 1.13 9.08 -5.27
N LEU A 37 1.41 8.23 -6.26
CA LEU A 37 2.76 8.08 -6.82
C LEU A 37 3.23 9.32 -7.62
N THR A 38 2.29 10.15 -8.07
CA THR A 38 2.56 11.38 -8.83
C THR A 38 2.41 12.63 -7.97
N GLY A 39 3.01 13.75 -8.40
CA GLY A 39 2.87 15.04 -7.71
C GLY A 39 3.67 15.15 -6.41
N GLY A 40 4.79 14.43 -6.32
CA GLY A 40 5.72 14.49 -5.19
C GLY A 40 5.37 13.60 -3.99
N GLY A 41 4.38 12.70 -4.12
CA GLY A 41 4.10 11.73 -3.06
C GLY A 41 5.18 10.67 -2.89
N VAL A 42 5.91 10.35 -3.97
CA VAL A 42 7.11 9.49 -3.94
C VAL A 42 8.24 10.19 -4.68
N MET A 43 9.42 10.23 -4.06
CA MET A 43 10.64 10.76 -4.64
C MET A 43 11.77 9.74 -4.46
N ILE A 44 12.58 9.55 -5.50
CA ILE A 44 13.77 8.71 -5.45
C ILE A 44 14.95 9.63 -5.73
N ASP A 45 15.94 9.64 -4.84
CA ASP A 45 17.15 10.44 -5.02
C ASP A 45 18.22 9.70 -5.85
N ASP A 46 19.31 10.40 -6.15
CA ASP A 46 20.42 9.87 -6.96
C ASP A 46 21.12 8.67 -6.29
N SER A 47 20.94 8.47 -4.98
CA SER A 47 21.46 7.32 -4.24
C SER A 47 20.50 6.12 -4.23
N GLY A 48 19.29 6.28 -4.77
CA GLY A 48 18.24 5.27 -4.79
C GLY A 48 17.38 5.24 -3.53
N MET A 49 17.52 6.21 -2.62
CA MET A 49 16.67 6.30 -1.43
C MET A 49 15.28 6.78 -1.83
N THR A 50 14.26 6.05 -1.37
CA THR A 50 12.86 6.40 -1.61
C THR A 50 12.31 7.19 -0.43
N THR A 51 11.86 8.42 -0.68
CA THR A 51 11.13 9.26 0.28
C THR A 51 9.65 9.27 -0.09
N VAL A 52 8.78 9.04 0.89
CA VAL A 52 7.33 8.96 0.71
C VAL A 52 6.64 10.02 1.58
N ASP A 53 5.85 10.90 0.97
CA ASP A 53 5.03 11.89 1.70
C ASP A 53 3.64 11.31 2.00
N LEU A 54 3.44 10.86 3.23
CA LEU A 54 2.18 10.26 3.70
C LEU A 54 0.98 11.23 3.67
N ASN A 55 1.20 12.54 3.49
CA ASN A 55 0.13 13.52 3.35
C ASN A 55 -0.41 13.60 1.92
N LYS A 56 0.30 13.05 0.93
CA LYS A 56 -0.12 13.01 -0.48
C LYS A 56 -1.00 11.80 -0.75
N VAL A 57 -2.16 11.75 -0.09
CA VAL A 57 -3.08 10.61 -0.16
C VAL A 57 -3.60 10.39 -1.59
N GLY A 58 -3.69 9.13 -1.99
CA GLY A 58 -4.28 8.67 -3.25
C GLY A 58 -4.93 7.30 -3.09
N TYR A 59 -5.56 6.79 -4.17
CA TYR A 59 -6.09 5.42 -4.24
C TYR A 59 -7.03 5.03 -3.07
N SER A 60 -7.84 5.98 -2.60
CA SER A 60 -8.73 5.78 -1.45
C SER A 60 -9.89 4.81 -1.71
N ASP A 61 -10.16 4.53 -2.98
CA ASP A 61 -11.15 3.56 -3.46
C ASP A 61 -10.71 2.10 -3.30
N GLU A 62 -9.40 1.83 -3.19
CA GLU A 62 -8.84 0.48 -3.02
C GLU A 62 -7.86 0.41 -1.84
N PRO A 63 -8.33 0.54 -0.59
CA PRO A 63 -7.45 0.69 0.57
C PRO A 63 -6.92 -0.65 1.11
N PHE A 64 -7.34 -1.79 0.57
CA PHE A 64 -7.08 -3.10 1.17
C PHE A 64 -5.98 -3.88 0.45
N VAL A 65 -5.11 -4.52 1.21
CA VAL A 65 -4.07 -5.43 0.72
C VAL A 65 -3.89 -6.61 1.68
N LEU A 66 -3.54 -7.78 1.15
CA LEU A 66 -3.22 -8.95 1.98
C LEU A 66 -1.84 -8.77 2.63
N ALA A 67 -1.69 -9.27 3.85
CA ALA A 67 -0.40 -9.18 4.54
C ALA A 67 0.75 -9.91 3.79
N ASN A 68 0.42 -10.91 2.97
CA ASN A 68 1.40 -11.67 2.18
C ASN A 68 1.88 -10.92 0.94
N ASP A 69 1.17 -9.87 0.52
CA ASP A 69 1.47 -9.10 -0.70
C ASP A 69 2.24 -7.79 -0.39
N VAL A 70 2.70 -7.61 0.85
CA VAL A 70 3.39 -6.40 1.29
C VAL A 70 4.71 -6.69 2.00
N THR A 71 5.61 -5.72 1.93
CA THR A 71 6.85 -5.69 2.69
C THR A 71 6.83 -4.49 3.62
N GLN A 72 7.06 -4.70 4.91
CA GLN A 72 7.23 -3.61 5.87
C GLN A 72 8.60 -2.93 5.65
N VAL A 73 8.59 -1.60 5.63
CA VAL A 73 9.77 -0.73 5.53
C VAL A 73 9.78 0.27 6.68
N PHE A 74 10.93 0.90 6.96
CA PHE A 74 11.16 1.82 8.09
C PHE A 74 11.45 3.24 7.63
#